data_AF-A0A1V5RIH5-F1
#
_entry.id   AF-A0A1V5RIH5-F1
#
_cell.length_a   1.000
_cell.length_b   1.000
_cell.length_c   1.000
_cell.angle_alpha   90.00
_cell.angle_beta   90.00
_cell.angle_gamma   90.00
#
_symmetry.space_group_name_H-M   'P 1'
#
loop_
_entity.id
_entity.type
_entity.pdbx_description
1 polymer ?
#
loop_
_entity_poly.entity_id
_entity_poly.type
_entity_poly.pdbx_seq_one_letter_code
_entity_poly.pdbx_strand_id
1 'polypeptide(L)'
;MNGRERLLTSLDHREPDRVPCDFGSTQVTGIHVVAYRAARAGLGLPPVEPIICDAIQGLALPDRDLLDLIGHNIQADVPAANLLAMWEALHEFGVYT
;
A
#
# COMPACT_ATOMS: atom_id res chain seq x y z
N MET A 1 7.45 7.83 14.26
CA MET A 1 6.99 8.54 13.06
C MET A 1 5.74 7.83 12.56
N ASN A 2 4.77 8.53 11.97
CA ASN A 2 3.64 7.91 11.27
C ASN A 2 4.05 7.47 9.85
N GLY A 3 3.13 6.82 9.12
CA GLY A 3 3.43 6.26 7.80
C GLY A 3 3.90 7.29 6.77
N ARG A 4 3.25 8.46 6.76
CA ARG A 4 3.57 9.59 5.87
C ARG A 4 4.91 10.23 6.23
N GLU A 5 5.14 10.50 7.51
CA GLU A 5 6.40 11.07 8.01
C GLU A 5 7.59 10.17 7.67
N ARG A 6 7.42 8.85 7.84
CA ARG A 6 8.44 7.86 7.48
C ARG A 6 8.78 7.93 6.00
N LEU A 7 7.78 7.91 5.12
CA LEU A 7 7.98 7.96 3.67
C LEU A 7 8.70 9.25 3.25
N LEU A 8 8.23 10.40 3.73
CA LEU A 8 8.83 11.70 3.40
C LEU A 8 10.26 11.82 3.93
N THR A 9 10.56 11.28 5.11
CA THR A 9 11.92 11.28 5.67
C THR A 9 12.88 10.45 4.79
N SER A 10 12.43 9.28 4.32
CA SER A 10 13.21 8.46 3.39
C SER A 10 13.43 9.12 2.02
N LEU A 11 12.39 9.77 1.47
CA LEU A 11 12.50 10.52 0.20
C LEU A 11 13.44 11.73 0.31
N ASP A 12 13.56 12.30 1.51
CA ASP A 12 14.52 13.37 1.82
C ASP A 12 15.93 12.83 2.14
N HIS A 13 16.20 11.55 1.82
CA HIS A 13 17.47 10.86 2.06
C HIS A 13 17.97 10.91 3.51
N ARG A 14 17.03 10.99 4.47
CA ARG A 14 17.31 10.92 5.91
C ARG A 14 16.89 9.57 6.47
N GLU A 15 17.55 9.14 7.53
CA GLU A 15 17.25 7.87 8.20
C GLU A 15 15.90 7.94 8.94
N PRO A 16 14.90 7.12 8.56
CA PRO A 16 13.61 7.05 9.25
C PRO A 16 13.66 6.15 10.51
N ASP A 17 12.55 6.07 11.25
CA ASP A 17 12.41 5.15 12.40
C ASP A 17 12.44 3.65 12.03
N ARG A 18 12.18 3.32 10.76
CA ARG A 18 12.36 2.00 10.11
C ARG A 18 12.19 2.14 8.60
N VAL A 19 12.55 1.11 7.83
CA VAL A 19 12.33 1.09 6.37
C VAL A 19 10.83 1.23 6.04
N PRO A 20 10.43 2.16 5.13
CA PRO A 20 9.06 2.23 4.66
C PRO A 20 8.62 0.94 3.96
N CYS A 21 7.40 0.47 4.24
CA CYS A 21 6.84 -0.76 3.68
C CYS A 21 5.66 -0.46 2.77
N ASP A 22 5.76 -0.89 1.51
CA ASP A 22 4.63 -0.98 0.59
C ASP A 22 4.16 -2.44 0.49
N PHE A 23 2.84 -2.64 0.55
CA PHE A 23 2.19 -3.95 0.53
C PHE A 23 0.72 -3.81 0.12
N GLY A 24 0.38 -4.12 -1.13
CA GLY A 24 -0.98 -4.01 -1.63
C GLY A 24 -1.45 -2.59 -2.00
N SER A 25 -0.54 -1.65 -2.30
CA SER A 25 -0.89 -0.28 -2.74
C SER A 25 -1.63 -0.22 -4.08
N THR A 26 -1.46 -1.25 -4.92
CA THR A 26 -2.13 -1.41 -6.22
C THR A 26 -2.69 -2.82 -6.37
N GLN A 27 -3.60 -3.02 -7.34
CA GLN A 27 -4.23 -4.31 -7.63
C GLN A 27 -3.23 -5.42 -7.99
N VAL A 28 -2.05 -5.06 -8.51
CA VAL A 28 -0.98 -5.98 -8.95
C VAL A 28 0.14 -6.15 -7.92
N THR A 29 0.04 -5.46 -6.77
CA THR A 29 1.03 -5.53 -5.67
C THR A 29 0.49 -6.25 -4.43
N GLY A 30 -0.60 -7.01 -4.59
CA GLY A 30 -1.16 -7.86 -3.55
C GLY A 30 -0.27 -9.09 -3.24
N ILE A 31 -0.82 -10.03 -2.48
CA ILE A 31 -0.13 -11.26 -2.09
C ILE A 31 -0.92 -12.48 -2.55
N HIS A 32 -0.24 -13.47 -3.13
CA HIS A 32 -0.91 -14.68 -3.61
C HIS A 32 -1.77 -15.32 -2.50
N VAL A 33 -2.99 -15.72 -2.83
CA VAL A 33 -4.01 -16.14 -1.86
C VAL A 33 -3.55 -17.24 -0.90
N VAL A 34 -2.73 -18.19 -1.38
CA VAL A 34 -2.16 -19.25 -0.54
C VAL A 34 -1.17 -18.67 0.49
N ALA A 35 -0.28 -17.78 0.05
CA ALA A 35 0.69 -17.13 0.92
C ALA A 35 -0.01 -16.19 1.91
N TYR A 36 -1.09 -15.53 1.48
CA TYR A 36 -1.90 -14.67 2.34
C TYR A 36 -2.50 -15.43 3.53
N ARG A 37 -3.16 -16.56 3.27
CA ARG A 37 -3.74 -17.41 4.31
C ARG A 37 -2.65 -17.93 5.27
N ALA A 38 -1.50 -18.34 4.74
CA ALA A 38 -0.36 -18.78 5.56
C ALA A 38 0.21 -17.64 6.41
N ALA A 39 0.34 -16.43 5.85
CA ALA A 39 0.83 -15.25 6.56
C ALA A 39 -0.09 -14.89 7.73
N ARG A 40 -1.42 -14.86 7.52
CA ARG A 40 -2.38 -14.61 8.61
C ARG A 40 -2.23 -15.62 9.74
N ALA A 41 -2.13 -16.91 9.42
CA ALA A 41 -1.93 -17.96 10.41
C ALA A 41 -0.59 -17.79 11.18
N GLY A 42 0.51 -17.51 10.48
CA GLY A 42 1.82 -17.29 11.09
C GLY A 42 1.91 -16.03 11.95
N LEU A 43 1.08 -15.03 11.66
CA LEU A 43 0.98 -13.77 12.40
C LEU A 43 -0.08 -13.79 13.52
N GLY A 44 -0.80 -14.90 13.69
CA GLY A 44 -1.87 -15.03 14.69
C GLY A 44 -3.12 -14.20 14.40
N LEU A 45 -3.33 -13.78 13.16
CA LEU A 45 -4.52 -13.05 12.71
C LEU A 45 -5.70 -14.02 12.49
N PRO A 46 -6.95 -13.60 12.72
CA PRO A 46 -8.11 -14.45 12.50
C PRO A 46 -8.20 -14.87 11.02
N PRO A 47 -8.68 -16.09 10.71
CA PRO A 47 -8.91 -16.48 9.34
C PRO A 47 -10.02 -15.62 8.72
N VAL A 48 -9.85 -15.25 7.45
CA VAL A 48 -10.82 -14.51 6.64
C VAL A 48 -10.92 -15.16 5.28
N GLU A 49 -12.03 -14.96 4.57
CA GLU A 49 -12.12 -15.32 3.17
C GLU A 49 -11.48 -14.21 2.33
N PRO A 50 -10.36 -14.46 1.62
CA PRO A 50 -9.65 -13.39 0.93
C PRO A 50 -10.42 -12.86 -0.27
N ILE A 51 -10.47 -11.53 -0.41
CA ILE A 51 -10.96 -10.90 -1.64
C ILE A 51 -9.86 -11.00 -2.69
N ILE A 52 -10.17 -11.59 -3.84
CA ILE A 52 -9.23 -11.69 -4.97
C ILE A 52 -9.28 -10.40 -5.78
N CYS A 53 -8.17 -9.66 -5.82
CA CYS A 53 -8.02 -8.41 -6.57
C CYS A 53 -7.46 -8.63 -7.99
N ASP A 54 -6.67 -9.69 -8.17
CA ASP A 54 -6.20 -10.12 -9.48
C ASP A 54 -6.36 -11.64 -9.61
N ALA A 55 -7.35 -12.06 -10.40
CA ALA A 55 -7.65 -13.47 -10.61
C ALA A 55 -6.61 -14.20 -11.47
N ILE A 56 -5.90 -13.50 -12.36
CA ILE A 56 -4.88 -14.09 -13.23
C ILE A 56 -3.65 -14.43 -12.38
N GLN A 57 -3.24 -13.50 -11.53
CA GLN A 57 -2.09 -13.66 -10.64
C GLN A 57 -2.44 -14.37 -9.33
N GLY A 58 -3.73 -14.60 -9.04
CA GLY A 58 -4.21 -15.20 -7.80
C GLY A 58 -3.94 -14.34 -6.57
N LEU A 59 -3.92 -13.02 -6.73
CA LEU A 59 -3.58 -12.07 -5.67
C LEU A 59 -4.81 -11.76 -4.81
N ALA A 60 -4.64 -11.85 -3.50
CA ALA A 60 -5.56 -11.35 -2.51
C ALA A 60 -5.28 -9.87 -2.20
N LEU A 61 -6.35 -9.11 -2.01
CA LEU A 61 -6.30 -7.78 -1.42
C LEU A 61 -6.05 -7.93 0.10
N PRO A 62 -4.96 -7.37 0.65
CA PRO A 62 -4.69 -7.50 2.07
C PRO A 62 -5.73 -6.78 2.93
N ASP A 63 -6.30 -7.48 3.91
CA ASP A 63 -7.15 -6.87 4.93
C ASP A 63 -6.41 -5.85 5.81
N ARG A 64 -7.17 -4.89 6.33
CA ARG A 64 -6.68 -3.75 7.10
C ARG A 64 -5.88 -4.15 8.35
N ASP A 65 -6.29 -5.21 9.03
CA ASP A 65 -5.62 -5.70 10.24
C ASP A 65 -4.19 -6.21 9.96
N LEU A 66 -3.99 -6.86 8.81
CA LEU A 66 -2.66 -7.25 8.35
C LEU A 66 -1.83 -6.02 7.98
N LEU A 67 -2.41 -5.06 7.25
CA LEU A 67 -1.71 -3.83 6.85
C LEU A 67 -1.26 -3.00 8.05
N ASP A 68 -2.10 -2.90 9.07
CA ASP A 68 -1.79 -2.19 10.32
C ASP A 68 -0.68 -2.93 11.09
N LEU A 69 -0.70 -4.28 11.13
CA LEU A 69 0.31 -5.09 11.80
C LEU A 69 1.71 -4.94 11.17
N ILE A 70 1.80 -4.93 9.84
CA ILE A 70 3.09 -4.79 9.13
C ILE A 70 3.59 -3.33 9.10
N GLY A 71 2.76 -2.37 9.53
CA GLY A 71 3.10 -0.95 9.54
C GLY A 71 3.17 -0.35 8.13
N HIS A 72 2.27 -0.77 7.25
CA HIS A 72 2.19 -0.36 5.86
C HIS A 72 2.10 1.17 5.69
N ASN A 73 2.84 1.68 4.71
CA ASN A 73 3.08 3.12 4.53
C ASN A 73 2.30 3.74 3.36
N ILE A 74 1.84 2.95 2.37
CA ILE A 74 1.35 3.45 1.08
C ILE A 74 -0.02 2.88 0.74
N GLN A 75 -1.09 3.52 1.20
CA GLN A 75 -2.44 2.97 1.05
C GLN A 75 -3.01 3.14 -0.36
N ALA A 76 -3.63 2.06 -0.88
CA ALA A 76 -4.70 2.16 -1.87
C ALA A 76 -5.93 2.84 -1.22
N ASP A 77 -6.82 3.41 -2.02
CA ASP A 77 -8.03 4.16 -1.55
C ASP A 77 -7.76 5.61 -1.08
N VAL A 78 -6.91 6.33 -1.82
CA VAL A 78 -6.78 7.78 -1.65
C VAL A 78 -8.08 8.49 -2.06
N PRO A 79 -8.46 9.60 -1.39
CA PRO A 79 -9.65 10.35 -1.77
C PRO A 79 -9.63 10.74 -3.25
N ALA A 80 -10.78 10.71 -3.93
CA ALA A 80 -10.88 11.11 -5.34
C ALA A 80 -10.32 12.53 -5.60
N ALA A 81 -10.34 13.41 -4.58
CA ALA A 81 -9.72 14.72 -4.62
C ALA A 81 -8.22 14.68 -4.96
N ASN A 82 -7.50 13.61 -4.62
CA ASN A 82 -6.08 13.47 -4.97
C ASN A 82 -5.88 13.27 -6.49
N LEU A 83 -6.83 12.62 -7.17
CA LEU A 83 -6.79 12.50 -8.64
C LEU A 83 -7.03 13.85 -9.32
N LEU A 84 -7.95 14.66 -8.78
CA LEU A 84 -8.17 16.04 -9.25
C LEU A 84 -6.92 16.89 -9.05
N ALA A 85 -6.31 16.85 -7.87
CA ALA A 85 -5.07 17.56 -7.60
C ALA A 85 -3.93 17.14 -8.53
N MET A 86 -3.83 15.84 -8.86
CA MET A 86 -2.84 15.33 -9.81
C MET A 86 -3.09 15.84 -11.24
N TRP A 87 -4.37 15.90 -11.66
CA TRP A 87 -4.78 16.46 -12.96
C TRP A 87 -4.48 17.97 -13.06
N GLU A 88 -4.80 18.73 -12.01
CA GLU A 88 -4.49 20.16 -11.92
C GLU A 88 -2.98 20.42 -11.98
N ALA A 89 -2.19 19.67 -11.21
CA ALA A 89 -0.73 19.76 -11.24
C ALA A 89 -0.14 19.43 -12.61
N LEU A 90 -0.69 18.44 -13.32
CA LEU A 90 -0.28 18.13 -14.70
C LEU A 90 -0.55 19.32 -15.64
N HIS A 91 -1.69 19.99 -15.50
CA HIS A 91 -2.00 21.18 -16.31
C HIS A 91 -1.11 22.38 -15.98
N GLU A 92 -0.76 22.56 -14.71
CA GLU A 92 0.07 23.68 -14.26
C GLU A 92 1.55 23.47 -14.59
N PHE A 93 2.09 22.26 -14.36
CA PHE A 93 3.53 21.99 -14.41
C PHE A 93 3.95 20.97 -15.49
N GLY A 94 3.02 20.32 -16.19
CA GLY A 94 3.31 19.23 -17.12
C GLY A 94 3.94 19.63 -18.45
N VAL A 95 4.19 20.93 -18.66
CA VAL A 95 4.91 21.42 -19.83
C VAL A 95 6.38 21.59 -19.47
N TYR A 96 7.19 20.63 -19.86
CA TYR A 96 8.65 20.73 -19.75
C TYR A 96 9.17 21.46 -20.99
N THR A 97 9.72 22.68 -20.81
CA THR A 97 10.44 23.44 -21.85
C THR A 97 11.89 22.99 -21.97
#